data_AF-A0A554JEU9-F1
#
_entry.id   AF-A0A554JEU9-F1
#
_cell.length_a   1.000
_cell.length_b   1.000
_cell.length_c   1.000
_cell.angle_alpha   90.00
_cell.angle_beta   90.00
_cell.angle_gamma   90.00
#
_symmetry.space_group_name_H-M   'P 1'
#
loop_
_entity.id
_entity.type
_entity.pdbx_description
1 polymer ?
#
loop_
_entity_poly.entity_id
_entity_poly.type
_entity_poly.pdbx_seq_one_letter_code
_entity_poly.pdbx_strand_id
1 'polypeptide(L)' 'MTNVSFKTTLTADQPHKALTSGFQRAVGRNNKGRLTTRHKGGGHKRLYREVDFVFDN' A
#
# COMPACT_ATOMS: atom_id res chain seq x y z
N MET A 1 -10.30 -21.87 10.45
CA MET A 1 -9.58 -20.72 9.86
C MET A 1 -8.17 -20.74 10.39
N THR A 2 -7.17 -20.95 9.54
CA THR A 2 -5.75 -20.97 9.93
C THR A 2 -5.26 -19.53 10.03
N ASN A 3 -4.92 -19.07 11.24
CA ASN A 3 -4.30 -17.76 11.42
C ASN A 3 -2.80 -17.88 11.14
N VAL A 4 -2.32 -17.29 10.05
CA VAL A 4 -0.89 -17.28 9.70
C VAL A 4 -0.20 -16.20 10.53
N SER A 5 0.79 -16.59 11.34
CA SER A 5 1.57 -15.66 12.16
C SER A 5 2.63 -14.93 11.33
N PHE A 6 2.28 -13.78 10.75
CA PHE A 6 3.16 -12.98 9.88
C PHE A 6 4.48 -12.57 10.55
N LYS A 7 4.48 -12.38 11.87
CA LYS A 7 5.69 -11.98 12.61
C LYS A 7 6.80 -13.03 12.51
N THR A 8 6.45 -14.30 12.37
CA THR A 8 7.44 -15.39 12.22
C THR A 8 8.00 -15.48 10.80
N THR A 9 7.29 -14.95 9.81
CA THR A 9 7.66 -15.04 8.38
C THR A 9 8.37 -13.78 7.87
N LEU A 10 8.17 -12.63 8.51
CA LEU A 10 8.86 -11.39 8.15
C LEU A 10 10.32 -11.45 8.57
N THR A 11 11.22 -11.25 7.62
CA THR A 11 12.69 -11.31 7.84
C THR A 11 13.31 -9.97 8.21
N ALA A 12 12.61 -8.85 7.95
CA ALA A 12 13.09 -7.51 8.21
C ALA A 12 11.95 -6.55 8.58
N ASP A 13 12.26 -5.55 9.41
CA ASP A 13 11.31 -4.54 9.88
C ASP A 13 11.26 -3.28 8.99
N GLN A 14 12.35 -3.00 8.27
CA GLN A 14 12.50 -1.80 7.44
C GLN A 14 12.44 -2.14 5.95
N PRO A 15 11.79 -1.28 5.13
CA PRO A 15 11.71 -1.51 3.68
C PRO A 15 13.03 -1.14 2.98
N HIS A 16 13.26 -1.75 1.82
CA HIS A 16 14.39 -1.39 0.98
C HIS A 16 14.19 0.00 0.36
N LYS A 17 15.10 0.94 0.67
CA LYS A 17 14.94 2.37 0.38
C LYS A 17 14.81 2.67 -1.13
N ALA A 18 15.57 1.98 -1.98
CA ALA A 18 15.56 2.25 -3.42
C ALA A 18 14.22 1.92 -4.09
N LEU A 19 13.46 0.96 -3.54
CA LEU A 19 12.17 0.49 -4.06
C LEU A 19 10.97 1.07 -3.29
N THR A 20 11.20 2.14 -2.52
CA THR A 20 10.18 2.76 -1.69
C THR A 20 10.03 4.23 -2.05
N SER A 21 8.80 4.66 -2.36
CA SER A 21 8.51 6.04 -2.78
C SER A 21 7.32 6.65 -2.04
N GLY A 22 7.29 7.98 -1.99
CA GLY A 22 6.16 8.71 -1.44
C GLY A 22 5.00 8.76 -2.43
N PHE A 23 3.78 8.52 -1.96
CA PHE A 23 2.60 8.67 -2.81
C PHE A 23 1.42 9.28 -2.04
N GLN A 24 0.51 9.91 -2.77
CA GLN A 24 -0.77 10.35 -2.24
C GLN A 24 -1.83 9.30 -2.55
N ARG A 25 -2.48 8.79 -1.51
CA ARG A 25 -3.62 7.88 -1.69
C ARG A 25 -4.86 8.64 -2.16
N ALA A 26 -5.69 7.99 -2.95
CA ALA A 26 -7.03 8.50 -3.22
C ALA A 26 -7.89 8.43 -1.93
N VAL A 27 -8.64 9.50 -1.66
CA VAL A 27 -9.54 9.62 -0.50
C VAL A 27 -11.02 9.58 -0.92
N GLY A 28 -11.35 8.69 -1.86
CA GLY A 28 -12.73 8.48 -2.33
C GLY A 28 -13.29 9.55 -3.27
N ARG A 29 -12.45 10.50 -3.72
CA ARG A 29 -12.81 11.54 -4.70
C ARG A 29 -12.16 11.30 -6.06
N ASN A 30 -12.86 11.65 -7.14
CA ASN A 30 -12.32 11.61 -8.51
C ASN A 30 -11.64 12.92 -8.92
N ASN A 31 -11.17 13.01 -10.17
CA ASN A 31 -10.50 14.19 -10.73
C ASN A 31 -11.37 15.46 -10.79
N LYS A 32 -12.71 15.34 -10.76
CA LYS A 32 -13.66 16.46 -10.66
C LYS A 32 -13.96 16.84 -9.19
N GLY A 33 -13.26 16.23 -8.23
CA GLY A 33 -13.48 16.45 -6.79
C GLY A 33 -14.75 15.82 -6.23
N ARG A 34 -15.53 15.07 -7.03
CA ARG A 34 -16.79 14.44 -6.58
C ARG A 34 -16.50 13.19 -5.77
N LEU A 35 -17.28 12.96 -4.71
CA LEU A 35 -17.22 11.74 -3.91
C LEU A 35 -17.79 10.58 -4.73
N THR A 36 -16.93 9.65 -5.16
CA THR A 36 -17.33 8.45 -5.91
C THR A 36 -17.37 7.21 -5.04
N THR A 37 -16.68 7.21 -3.89
CA THR A 37 -16.67 6.09 -2.94
C THR A 37 -16.79 6.62 -1.52
N ARG A 38 -17.81 6.16 -0.79
CA ARG A 38 -18.05 6.55 0.61
C ARG A 38 -17.10 5.82 1.56
N HIS A 39 -17.00 6.35 2.79
CA HIS A 39 -16.22 5.77 3.89
C HIS A 39 -14.72 5.59 3.60
N LYS A 40 -14.17 6.36 2.64
CA LYS A 40 -12.73 6.43 2.37
C LYS A 40 -12.23 7.85 2.66
N GLY A 41 -11.30 7.97 3.61
CA GLY A 41 -10.72 9.25 4.04
C GLY A 41 -9.98 9.08 5.36
N GLY A 42 -8.99 9.93 5.63
CA GLY A 42 -8.14 9.80 6.83
C GLY A 42 -7.28 8.53 6.84
N GLY A 43 -6.59 8.26 7.95
CA GLY A 43 -5.65 7.15 8.14
C GLY A 43 -4.17 7.56 8.04
N HIS A 44 -3.26 6.73 8.56
CA HIS A 44 -1.83 7.05 8.59
C HIS A 44 -1.21 7.14 7.18
N LYS A 45 -0.17 7.97 7.03
CA LYS A 45 0.61 8.10 5.78
C LYS A 45 1.32 6.77 5.48
N ARG A 46 1.38 6.39 4.21
CA ARG A 46 2.03 5.16 3.75
C ARG A 46 2.98 5.48 2.60
N LEU A 47 4.02 4.68 2.46
CA LEU A 47 4.92 4.69 1.31
C LEU A 47 4.46 3.60 0.33
N TYR A 48 4.66 3.88 -0.96
CA TYR A 48 4.46 2.91 -2.03
C TYR A 48 5.70 2.03 -2.09
N ARG A 49 5.50 0.73 -2.32
CA ARG A 49 6.58 -0.23 -2.54
C ARG A 49 6.42 -0.78 -3.94
N GLU A 50 7.48 -0.68 -4.72
CA GLU A 50 7.52 -1.27 -6.04
C GLU A 50 7.57 -2.78 -5.91
N VAL A 51 6.65 -3.43 -6.61
CA VAL A 51 6.55 -4.89 -6.68
C VAL A 51 6.56 -5.23 -8.16
N ASP A 52 7.49 -6.09 -8.54
CA ASP A 52 7.47 -6.67 -9.87
C ASP A 52 6.37 -7.72 -9.92
N PHE A 53 5.34 -7.43 -10.72
CA PHE A 53 4.21 -8.33 -10.94
C PHE A 53 4.36 -9.12 -12.24
N VAL A 54 5.30 -8.75 -13.10
CA VAL A 54 5.57 -9.48 -14.33
C VAL A 54 6.45 -10.66 -13.97
N PHE A 55 6.08 -11.84 -14.49
CA PHE A 55 6.91 -13.02 -14.38
C PHE A 55 7.58 -13.24 -15.73
N ASP A 56 8.69 -12.54 -15.96
CA ASP A 56 9.56 -12.80 -17.09
C ASP A 56 10.62 -13.83 -16.66
N ASN A 57 10.76 -14.90 -17.44
CA ASN A 57 11.74 -15.97 -17.23
C ASN A 57 13.14 -15.57 -17.69
#